data_AF-A0A6V1V900-F1
#
_entry.id   AF-A0A6V1V900-F1
#
_cell.length_a   1.000
_cell.length_b   1.000
_cell.length_c   1.000
_cell.angle_alpha   90.00
_cell.angle_beta   90.00
_cell.angle_gamma   90.00
#
_symmetry.space_group_name_H-M   'P 1'
#
loop_
_entity.id
_entity.type
_entity.pdbx_description
1 polymer ?
#
loop_
_entity_poly.entity_id
_entity_poly.type
_entity_poly.pdbx_seq_one_letter_code
_entity_poly.pdbx_strand_id
1 'polypeptide(L)'
;STPKKGEKRPTATACSAFFSMSDSDGRIYAEIPLDQMDFVEEEMMYYYQCPCGDKFEIAVEDMHFGDDIAACPSCSLRIRVIFDKCQLPPLDISVEEEHQTKQDLVHSLNVECSPAVEEN
;
A
#
# COMPACT_ATOMS: atom_id res chain seq x y z
N SER A 1 -42.16 -37.72 44.65
CA SER A 1 -41.52 -36.98 45.77
C SER A 1 -40.05 -37.29 45.80
N THR A 2 -39.24 -36.42 45.20
CA THR A 2 -37.77 -36.46 45.25
C THR A 2 -37.25 -35.03 45.49
N PRO A 3 -36.08 -34.88 46.15
CA PRO A 3 -35.79 -33.77 47.04
C PRO A 3 -35.18 -32.53 46.37
N LYS A 4 -35.40 -31.38 47.02
CA LYS A 4 -34.66 -30.12 46.84
C LYS A 4 -33.19 -30.27 47.28
N LYS A 5 -32.25 -29.88 46.43
CA LYS A 5 -30.88 -29.44 46.76
C LYS A 5 -30.43 -28.62 45.54
N GLY A 6 -30.32 -27.31 45.59
CA GLY A 6 -29.45 -26.54 46.48
C GLY A 6 -28.43 -25.86 45.57
N GLU A 7 -28.53 -24.53 45.48
CA GLU A 7 -27.68 -23.62 44.72
C GLU A 7 -26.20 -24.02 44.71
N LYS A 8 -25.59 -23.97 43.52
CA LYS A 8 -24.21 -23.50 43.37
C LYS A 8 -24.14 -22.60 42.15
N ARG A 9 -24.09 -21.29 42.38
CA ARG A 9 -23.60 -20.29 41.42
C ARG A 9 -22.27 -20.78 40.84
N PRO A 10 -22.01 -20.65 39.53
CA PRO A 10 -20.63 -20.67 39.06
C PRO A 10 -19.93 -19.46 39.71
N THR A 11 -18.95 -19.74 40.55
CA THR A 11 -18.05 -18.76 41.13
C THR A 11 -17.34 -18.06 39.96
N ALA A 12 -17.45 -16.73 39.93
CA ALA A 12 -16.65 -15.88 39.05
C ALA A 12 -15.17 -16.26 39.21
N THR A 13 -14.61 -16.93 38.20
CA THR A 13 -13.20 -17.28 38.15
C THR A 13 -12.77 -17.08 36.71
N ALA A 14 -12.08 -15.95 36.53
CA ALA A 14 -11.35 -15.49 35.35
C ALA A 14 -12.14 -15.44 34.03
N CYS A 15 -12.32 -14.21 33.54
CA CYS A 15 -12.18 -13.94 32.11
C CYS A 15 -10.79 -14.41 31.66
N SER A 16 -10.62 -15.72 31.43
CA SER A 16 -9.51 -16.23 30.63
C SER A 16 -9.96 -16.12 29.19
N ALA A 17 -9.82 -14.89 28.67
CA ALA A 17 -9.68 -14.63 27.26
C ALA A 17 -8.49 -15.45 26.75
N PHE A 18 -8.72 -16.72 26.44
CA PHE A 18 -7.86 -17.45 25.52
C PHE A 18 -8.46 -17.21 24.14
N PHE A 19 -8.31 -15.96 23.70
CA PHE A 19 -8.43 -15.59 22.31
C PHE A 19 -7.27 -16.31 21.62
N SER A 20 -7.48 -17.57 21.22
CA SER A 20 -6.60 -18.22 20.26
C SER A 20 -6.83 -17.54 18.93
N MET A 21 -6.30 -16.32 18.81
CA MET A 21 -6.11 -15.57 17.57
C MET A 21 -4.91 -16.23 16.88
N SER A 22 -5.14 -17.44 16.40
CA SER A 22 -4.13 -18.23 15.70
C SER A 22 -4.75 -18.70 14.40
N ASP A 23 -4.81 -17.79 13.44
CA ASP A 23 -4.31 -18.04 12.09
C ASP A 23 -4.16 -16.68 11.40
N SER A 24 -2.90 -16.24 11.31
CA SER A 24 -2.48 -15.01 10.65
C SER A 24 -2.50 -15.12 9.13
N ASP A 25 -3.33 -15.99 8.56
CA ASP A 25 -3.29 -16.25 7.12
C ASP A 25 -4.23 -15.29 6.39
N GLY A 26 -3.66 -14.15 6.00
CA GLY A 26 -4.18 -13.38 4.88
C GLY A 26 -4.12 -14.26 3.63
N ARG A 27 -5.12 -15.13 3.46
CA ARG A 27 -5.21 -16.14 2.39
C ARG A 27 -5.11 -15.49 1.02
N ILE A 28 -3.89 -15.43 0.50
CA ILE A 28 -3.61 -15.02 -0.87
C ILE A 28 -4.05 -16.14 -1.78
N TYR A 29 -4.91 -15.81 -2.75
CA TYR A 29 -5.49 -16.79 -3.67
C TYR A 29 -4.47 -17.27 -4.70
N ALA A 30 -3.68 -16.36 -5.24
CA ALA A 30 -2.66 -16.64 -6.24
C ALA A 30 -1.59 -15.55 -6.26
N GLU A 31 -0.41 -15.90 -6.77
CA GLU A 31 0.66 -14.98 -7.10
C GLU A 31 0.69 -14.79 -8.61
N ILE A 32 0.50 -13.56 -9.08
CA ILE A 32 0.40 -13.23 -10.50
C ILE A 32 1.51 -12.22 -10.84
N PRO A 33 2.34 -12.45 -11.88
CA PRO A 33 3.32 -11.48 -12.33
C PRO A 33 2.65 -10.30 -13.04
N LEU A 34 3.26 -9.12 -12.94
CA LEU A 34 2.72 -7.88 -13.53
C LEU A 34 2.48 -7.97 -15.05
N ASP A 35 3.30 -8.75 -15.77
CA ASP A 35 3.18 -8.99 -17.22
C ASP A 35 1.84 -9.64 -17.63
N GLN A 36 1.14 -10.30 -16.70
CA GLN A 36 -0.17 -10.89 -16.94
C GLN A 36 -1.34 -9.96 -16.60
N MET A 37 -1.08 -8.78 -16.06
CA MET A 37 -2.10 -7.79 -15.73
C MET A 37 -2.28 -6.80 -16.88
N ASP A 38 -3.53 -6.37 -17.08
CA ASP A 38 -3.86 -5.31 -18.02
C ASP A 38 -3.63 -3.96 -17.33
N PHE A 39 -2.75 -3.13 -17.90
CA PHE A 39 -2.50 -1.78 -17.42
C PHE A 39 -3.38 -0.76 -18.15
N VAL A 40 -4.08 0.09 -17.39
CA VAL A 40 -4.88 1.20 -17.94
C VAL A 40 -4.20 2.52 -17.57
N GLU A 41 -3.60 3.16 -18.57
CA GLU A 41 -2.87 4.44 -18.42
C GLU A 41 -3.78 5.58 -17.94
N GLU A 42 -5.05 5.59 -18.34
CA GLU A 42 -6.01 6.64 -17.98
C GLU A 42 -6.32 6.68 -16.48
N GLU A 43 -6.30 5.53 -15.82
CA GLU A 43 -6.62 5.37 -14.40
C GLU A 43 -5.38 5.10 -13.54
N MET A 44 -4.23 4.82 -14.18
CA MET A 44 -3.00 4.35 -13.53
C MET A 44 -3.26 3.12 -12.63
N MET A 45 -4.04 2.17 -13.13
CA MET A 45 -4.42 0.94 -12.41
C MET A 45 -4.14 -0.32 -13.22
N TYR A 46 -3.81 -1.39 -12.51
CA TYR A 46 -3.66 -2.73 -13.08
C TYR A 46 -4.88 -3.60 -12.79
N TYR A 47 -5.36 -4.30 -13.81
CA TYR A 47 -6.52 -5.17 -13.74
C TYR A 47 -6.19 -6.62 -14.06
N TYR A 48 -6.86 -7.56 -13.38
CA TYR A 48 -6.74 -8.99 -13.66
C TYR A 48 -8.08 -9.72 -13.55
N GLN A 49 -8.33 -10.71 -14.42
CA GLN A 49 -9.60 -11.43 -14.44
C GLN A 49 -9.79 -12.31 -13.21
N CYS A 50 -10.83 -12.04 -12.42
CA CYS A 50 -11.17 -12.85 -11.24
C CYS A 50 -12.08 -14.02 -11.64
N PRO A 51 -11.87 -15.24 -11.10
CA PRO A 51 -12.71 -16.40 -11.40
C PRO A 51 -14.18 -16.24 -10.97
N CYS A 52 -14.54 -15.21 -10.21
CA CYS A 52 -15.92 -14.93 -9.84
C CYS A 52 -16.70 -14.07 -10.83
N GLY A 53 -16.03 -13.53 -11.86
CA GLY A 53 -16.64 -12.73 -12.93
C GLY A 53 -16.30 -11.24 -12.91
N ASP A 54 -15.71 -10.75 -11.82
CA ASP A 54 -15.19 -9.38 -11.70
C ASP A 54 -13.69 -9.30 -12.02
N LYS A 55 -13.07 -8.14 -11.74
CA LYS A 55 -11.64 -7.91 -11.91
C LYS A 55 -11.00 -7.57 -10.56
N PHE A 56 -9.76 -7.99 -10.38
CA PHE A 56 -8.89 -7.43 -9.35
C PHE A 56 -8.40 -6.08 -9.83
N GLU A 57 -8.25 -5.13 -8.91
CA GLU A 57 -7.72 -3.79 -9.16
C GLU A 57 -6.63 -3.46 -8.14
N ILE A 58 -5.57 -2.78 -8.59
CA ILE A 58 -4.49 -2.24 -7.76
C ILE A 58 -3.93 -0.98 -8.42
N ALA A 59 -3.69 0.07 -7.64
CA ALA A 59 -3.12 1.31 -8.14
C ALA A 59 -1.60 1.19 -8.31
N VAL A 60 -1.05 1.82 -9.34
CA VAL A 60 0.41 1.87 -9.55
C VAL A 60 1.07 2.62 -8.38
N GLU A 61 0.39 3.61 -7.81
CA GLU A 61 0.86 4.37 -6.64
C GLU A 61 1.18 3.44 -5.47
N ASP A 62 0.24 2.57 -5.11
CA ASP A 62 0.41 1.57 -4.04
C ASP A 62 1.60 0.63 -4.33
N MET A 63 1.76 0.22 -5.58
CA MET A 63 2.90 -0.61 -5.98
C MET A 63 4.25 0.12 -5.82
N HIS A 64 4.31 1.43 -6.03
CA HIS A 64 5.52 2.22 -5.75
C HIS A 64 5.82 2.27 -4.25
N PHE A 65 4.79 2.42 -3.41
CA PHE A 65 4.91 2.34 -1.96
C PHE A 65 5.33 0.94 -1.46
N GLY A 66 5.16 -0.08 -2.29
CA GLY A 66 5.55 -1.46 -2.02
C GLY A 66 4.39 -2.37 -1.63
N ASP A 67 3.16 -1.95 -1.89
CA ASP A 67 1.97 -2.78 -1.74
C ASP A 67 1.80 -3.69 -2.97
N ASP A 68 1.83 -5.00 -2.73
CA ASP A 68 1.66 -6.04 -3.75
C ASP A 68 0.28 -6.72 -3.72
N ILE A 69 -0.67 -6.19 -2.95
CA ILE A 69 -1.95 -6.86 -2.70
C ILE A 69 -3.05 -6.25 -3.56
N ALA A 70 -3.44 -6.96 -4.62
CA ALA A 70 -4.62 -6.59 -5.41
C ALA A 70 -5.88 -7.20 -4.81
N ALA A 71 -6.93 -6.40 -4.70
CA ALA A 71 -8.21 -6.79 -4.11
C ALA A 71 -9.29 -6.83 -5.20
N CYS A 72 -10.27 -7.73 -5.05
CA CYS A 72 -11.46 -7.73 -5.89
C CYS A 72 -12.65 -7.17 -5.08
N PRO A 73 -13.41 -6.19 -5.62
CA PRO A 73 -14.52 -5.57 -4.90
C PRO A 73 -15.70 -6.52 -4.65
N SER A 74 -15.88 -7.53 -5.51
CA SER A 74 -17.00 -8.49 -5.41
C SER A 74 -16.66 -9.75 -4.62
N CYS A 75 -15.38 -10.11 -4.60
CA CYS A 75 -14.92 -11.37 -4.03
C CYS A 75 -13.76 -11.00 -3.12
N SER A 76 -13.95 -11.10 -1.81
CA SER A 76 -12.97 -10.78 -0.76
C SER A 76 -11.62 -11.53 -0.86
N LEU A 77 -11.41 -12.25 -1.95
CA LEU A 77 -10.14 -12.76 -2.45
C LEU A 77 -9.15 -11.61 -2.65
N ARG A 78 -7.89 -11.96 -2.42
CA ARG A 78 -6.74 -11.09 -2.63
C ARG A 78 -5.69 -11.88 -3.38
N ILE A 79 -5.00 -11.25 -4.31
CA ILE A 79 -3.87 -11.85 -5.03
C ILE A 79 -2.61 -11.03 -4.74
N ARG A 80 -1.46 -11.70 -4.79
CA ARG A 80 -0.15 -11.05 -4.66
C ARG A 80 0.42 -10.79 -6.05
N VAL A 81 0.82 -9.57 -6.31
CA VAL A 81 1.40 -9.16 -7.58
C VAL A 81 2.91 -9.20 -7.48
N ILE A 82 3.56 -9.97 -8.34
CA ILE A 82 5.02 -10.00 -8.41
C ILE A 82 5.46 -8.96 -9.44
N PHE A 83 6.15 -7.92 -8.98
CA PHE A 83 6.65 -6.82 -9.83
C PHE A 83 8.05 -6.39 -9.39
N ASP A 84 8.78 -5.78 -10.33
CA ASP A 84 10.02 -5.07 -10.04
C ASP A 84 9.79 -3.57 -10.12
N LYS A 85 10.32 -2.81 -9.15
CA LYS A 85 10.13 -1.35 -9.10
C LYS A 85 10.69 -0.63 -10.33
N CYS A 86 11.64 -1.23 -11.04
CA CYS A 86 12.22 -0.64 -12.25
C CYS A 86 11.31 -0.76 -13.47
N GLN A 87 10.28 -1.61 -13.43
CA GLN A 87 9.37 -1.87 -14.56
C GLN A 87 8.07 -1.07 -14.49
N LEU A 88 7.78 -0.45 -13.33
CA LEU A 88 6.58 0.36 -13.16
C LEU A 88 6.71 1.69 -13.89
N PRO A 89 5.62 2.20 -14.49
CA PRO A 89 5.62 3.53 -15.06
C PRO A 89 5.88 4.57 -13.96
N PRO A 90 6.56 5.68 -14.30
CA PRO A 90 6.75 6.78 -13.36
C PRO A 90 5.37 7.33 -12.99
N LEU A 91 5.14 7.54 -11.69
CA LEU A 91 3.98 8.32 -11.26
C LEU A 91 4.23 9.75 -11.73
N ASP A 92 3.36 10.28 -12.58
CA ASP A 92 3.27 11.70 -12.85
C ASP A 92 2.69 12.40 -11.60
N ILE A 93 3.43 12.34 -10.49
CA ILE A 93 3.38 13.43 -9.54
C ILE A 93 3.73 14.67 -10.35
N SER A 94 2.74 15.53 -10.56
CA SER A 94 2.96 16.91 -10.96
C SER A 94 3.84 17.50 -9.86
N VAL A 95 5.16 17.36 -10.03
CA VAL A 95 6.15 18.15 -9.32
C VAL A 95 5.92 19.59 -9.76
N GLU A 96 5.01 20.26 -9.08
CA GLU A 96 5.40 21.53 -8.51
C GLU A 96 6.61 21.19 -7.63
N GLU A 97 7.81 21.51 -8.12
CA GLU A 97 9.02 21.53 -7.30
C GLU A 97 8.71 22.28 -6.00
N GLU A 98 8.41 21.57 -4.91
CA GLU A 98 8.57 22.14 -3.59
C GLU A 98 10.06 22.09 -3.28
N HIS A 99 10.74 23.11 -3.80
CA HIS A 99 11.91 23.68 -3.18
C HIS A 99 11.68 23.78 -1.66
N GLN A 100 12.71 23.41 -0.87
CA GLN A 100 13.01 23.91 0.48
C GLN A 100 12.90 22.92 1.67
N THR A 101 14.02 22.25 1.98
CA THR A 101 14.67 22.47 3.28
C THR A 101 16.19 22.64 3.11
N LYS A 102 16.73 23.69 3.72
CA LYS A 102 18.06 24.28 3.46
C LYS A 102 19.13 23.76 4.46
N GLN A 103 20.39 24.05 4.10
CA GLN A 103 21.58 24.31 4.97
C GLN A 103 22.53 23.14 5.28
N ASP A 104 23.62 23.05 4.50
CA ASP A 104 25.06 23.00 4.89
C ASP A 104 25.86 22.63 3.60
N LEU A 105 26.85 23.33 3.05
CA LEU A 105 27.83 24.27 3.55
C LEU A 105 28.00 25.43 2.57
N VAL A 106 28.06 26.63 3.12
CA VAL A 106 28.77 27.75 2.50
C VAL A 106 30.27 27.49 2.52
N HIS A 107 30.84 27.16 1.37
CA HIS A 107 32.25 27.38 1.07
C HIS A 107 32.29 27.84 -0.39
N SER A 108 32.93 28.90 -0.82
CA SER A 108 33.64 30.03 -0.26
C SER A 108 33.91 30.89 -1.51
N LEU A 109 34.24 32.17 -1.32
CA LEU A 109 34.88 33.02 -2.32
C LEU A 109 33.94 33.64 -3.38
N ASN A 110 33.34 34.77 -3.00
CA ASN A 110 33.76 36.08 -3.49
C ASN A 110 34.32 36.12 -4.93
N VAL A 111 33.65 36.81 -5.85
CA VAL A 111 34.24 37.90 -6.64
C VAL A 111 33.14 38.56 -7.49
N GLU A 112 32.94 39.84 -7.23
CA GLU A 112 32.29 40.80 -8.11
C GLU A 112 33.06 40.89 -9.43
N CYS A 113 32.36 40.97 -10.57
CA CYS A 113 32.86 41.82 -11.65
C CYS A 113 31.70 42.39 -12.48
N SER A 114 31.82 43.70 -12.73
CA SER A 114 30.81 44.64 -13.20
C SER A 114 30.22 44.37 -14.60
N PRO A 115 29.01 44.89 -14.90
CA PRO A 115 28.54 45.01 -16.27
C PRO A 115 29.12 46.28 -16.90
N ALA A 116 29.91 46.13 -17.96
CA ALA A 116 30.15 47.20 -18.92
C ALA A 116 29.82 46.65 -20.30
N VAL A 117 28.62 46.94 -20.80
CA VAL A 117 28.43 47.20 -22.23
C VAL A 117 27.27 48.19 -22.43
N GLU A 118 27.68 49.28 -23.04
CA GLU A 118 26.97 50.35 -23.71
C GLU A 118 26.11 49.80 -24.87
N GLU A 119 25.00 50.45 -25.23
CA GLU A 119 24.80 50.97 -26.59
C GLU A 119 23.50 51.79 -26.71
N ASN A 120 23.58 52.76 -27.61
CA ASN A 120 22.69 53.87 -27.91
C ASN A 120 21.53 53.47 -28.81
#